data_AF-A0A3D4HPY4-F1
#
_entry.id   AF-A0A3D4HPY4-F1
#
_cell.length_a   1.000
_cell.length_b   1.000
_cell.length_c   1.000
_cell.angle_alpha   90.00
_cell.angle_beta   90.00
_cell.angle_gamma   90.00
#
_symmetry.space_group_name_H-M   'P 1'
#
loop_
_entity.id
_entity.type
_entity.pdbx_description
1 polymer ?
#
loop_
_entity_poly.entity_id
_entity_poly.type
_entity_poly.pdbx_seq_one_letter_code
_entity_poly.pdbx_strand_id
1 'polypeptide(L)' 'GDEIDSIRTFEVSSQRSIEQVEELVIYPAAEIIPDANRIQEGLQKLEEEKKQYVKKLREQFKTEESARIQN' A
#
# COMPACT_ATOMS: atom_id res chain seq x y z
N GLY A 1 -15.72 19.47 -21.70
CA GLY A 1 -14.76 20.53 -21.36
C GLY A 1 -13.60 19.77 -20.81
N ASP A 2 -12.75 19.31 -21.71
CA ASP A 2 -11.80 18.22 -21.47
C ASP A 2 -10.36 18.71 -21.79
N GLU A 3 -10.20 20.03 -21.90
CA GLU A 3 -8.95 20.71 -22.15
C GLU A 3 -8.53 21.46 -20.87
N ILE A 4 -7.22 21.56 -20.67
CA ILE A 4 -6.63 22.30 -19.56
C ILE A 4 -6.37 23.74 -20.03
N ASP A 5 -7.08 24.71 -19.44
CA ASP A 5 -6.90 26.13 -19.78
C ASP A 5 -5.61 26.73 -19.19
N SER A 6 -5.26 26.35 -17.94
CA SER A 6 -4.00 26.76 -17.31
C SER A 6 -3.64 25.87 -16.13
N ILE A 7 -2.35 25.77 -15.83
CA ILE A 7 -1.80 25.12 -14.64
C ILE A 7 -1.11 26.19 -13.79
N ARG A 8 -1.37 26.21 -12.48
CA ARG A 8 -0.81 27.21 -11.56
C ARG A 8 -0.33 26.59 -10.25
N THR A 9 0.75 27.14 -9.70
CA THR A 9 1.15 26.91 -8.31
C THR A 9 0.44 27.92 -7.41
N PHE A 10 0.07 27.51 -6.20
CA PHE A 10 -0.60 28.39 -5.25
C PHE A 10 -0.07 28.19 -3.83
N GLU A 11 -0.21 29.24 -3.03
CA GLU A 11 0.05 29.18 -1.60
C GLU A 11 -1.13 28.52 -0.89
N VAL A 12 -0.92 27.36 -0.28
CA VAL A 12 -1.99 26.51 0.29
C VAL A 12 -2.82 27.24 1.36
N SER A 13 -2.19 28.04 2.20
CA SER A 13 -2.85 28.72 3.33
C SER A 13 -3.77 29.87 2.89
N SER A 14 -3.43 30.56 1.80
CA SER A 14 -4.12 31.79 1.34
C SER A 14 -4.92 31.60 0.04
N GLN A 15 -4.75 30.45 -0.63
CA GLN A 15 -5.27 30.17 -1.97
C GLN A 15 -4.87 31.20 -3.03
N ARG A 16 -3.79 31.95 -2.78
CA ARG A 16 -3.27 32.92 -3.73
C ARG A 16 -2.45 32.19 -4.79
N SER A 17 -2.80 32.41 -6.07
CA SER A 17 -1.98 31.96 -7.20
C SER A 17 -0.61 32.65 -7.16
N ILE A 18 0.45 31.88 -7.36
CA ILE A 18 1.83 32.37 -7.35
C ILE A 18 2.34 32.44 -8.80
N GLU A 19 2.37 31.31 -9.49
CA GLU A 19 2.99 31.19 -10.81
C GLU A 19 2.16 30.30 -11.74
N GLN A 20 2.23 30.57 -13.04
CA GLN A 20 1.66 29.71 -14.08
C GLN A 20 2.77 28.84 -14.69
N VAL A 21 2.49 27.55 -14.86
CA VAL A 21 3.42 26.58 -15.43
C VAL A 21 2.82 25.91 -16.66
N GLU A 22 3.66 25.41 -17.55
CA GLU A 22 3.25 24.75 -18.80
C GLU A 22 3.02 23.24 -18.62
N GLU A 23 3.80 22.60 -17.74
CA GLU A 23 3.75 21.16 -17.49
C GLU A 23 3.98 20.87 -16.01
N LEU A 24 3.39 19.77 -15.53
CA LEU A 24 3.65 19.23 -14.20
C LEU A 24 3.59 17.70 -14.24
N VAL A 25 4.39 17.04 -13.40
CA VAL A 25 4.34 15.58 -13.23
C VAL A 25 3.85 15.25 -11.82
N ILE A 26 2.70 14.57 -11.72
CA ILE A 26 2.20 14.04 -10.45
C ILE A 26 2.72 12.62 -10.28
N TYR A 27 3.62 12.45 -9.31
CA TYR A 27 4.02 11.12 -8.88
C TYR A 27 2.97 10.54 -7.93
N PRO A 28 2.84 9.21 -7.90
CA PRO A 28 2.00 8.56 -6.90
C PRO A 28 2.43 8.92 -5.47
N ALA A 29 1.45 9.00 -4.56
CA ALA A 29 1.70 9.28 -3.14
C ALA A 29 2.22 8.05 -2.35
N ALA A 30 2.60 6.96 -3.04
CA ALA A 30 3.12 5.74 -2.45
C ALA A 30 4.19 5.13 -3.36
N GLU A 31 5.23 4.55 -2.76
CA GLU A 31 6.34 3.90 -3.49
C GLU A 31 5.93 2.55 -4.09
N ILE A 32 5.04 1.81 -3.43
CA ILE A 32 4.59 0.49 -3.85
C ILE A 32 3.08 0.51 -4.00
N ILE A 33 2.62 0.20 -5.20
CA ILE A 33 1.19 0.20 -5.57
C ILE A 33 0.86 -1.17 -6.15
N PRO A 34 0.58 -2.17 -5.29
CA PRO A 34 0.20 -3.48 -5.77
C PRO A 34 -1.22 -3.43 -6.35
N ASP A 35 -1.43 -4.11 -7.46
CA ASP A 35 -2.79 -4.32 -7.97
C ASP A 35 -3.55 -5.32 -7.08
N ALA A 36 -4.87 -5.41 -7.31
CA ALA A 36 -5.76 -6.27 -6.53
C ALA A 36 -5.35 -7.76 -6.58
N ASN A 37 -4.86 -8.25 -7.74
CA ASN A 37 -4.44 -9.63 -7.89
C ASN A 37 -3.16 -9.88 -7.07
N ARG A 38 -2.20 -8.96 -7.11
CA ARG A 38 -0.96 -9.04 -6.35
C ARG A 38 -1.21 -9.06 -4.84
N ILE A 39 -2.16 -8.26 -4.38
CA ILE A 39 -2.61 -8.28 -2.97
C ILE A 39 -3.18 -9.66 -2.63
N GLN A 40 -4.08 -10.18 -3.46
CA GLN A 40 -4.73 -11.48 -3.22
C GLN A 40 -3.72 -12.63 -3.20
N GLU A 41 -2.80 -12.70 -4.16
CA GLU A 41 -1.73 -13.70 -4.17
C GLU A 41 -0.83 -13.60 -2.94
N GLY A 42 -0.49 -12.37 -2.53
CA GLY A 42 0.29 -12.13 -1.32
C GLY A 42 -0.39 -12.66 -0.07
N LEU A 43 -1.69 -12.39 0.08
CA LEU A 43 -2.49 -12.90 1.20
C LEU A 43 -2.59 -14.43 1.21
N GLN A 44 -2.75 -15.06 0.04
CA GLN A 44 -2.77 -16.52 -0.06
C GLN A 44 -1.44 -17.14 0.38
N LYS A 45 -0.31 -16.58 -0.08
CA LYS A 45 1.02 -17.03 0.33
C LYS A 45 1.26 -16.87 1.83
N LEU A 46 0.88 -15.72 2.40
CA LEU A 46 0.98 -15.48 3.83
C LEU A 46 0.16 -16.50 4.65
N GLU A 47 -1.04 -16.86 4.18
CA GLU A 47 -1.87 -17.86 4.84
C GLU A 47 -1.25 -19.27 4.79
N GLU A 48 -0.67 -19.65 3.66
CA GLU A 48 0.06 -20.92 3.50
C GLU A 48 1.29 -20.97 4.41
N GLU A 49 2.10 -19.91 4.42
CA GLU A 49 3.27 -19.78 5.29
C GLU A 49 2.88 -19.85 6.77
N LYS A 50 1.81 -19.16 7.16
CA LYS A 50 1.25 -19.22 8.52
C LYS A 50 0.92 -20.66 8.92
N LYS A 51 0.23 -21.40 8.06
CA LYS A 51 -0.13 -22.82 8.32
C LYS A 51 1.11 -23.68 8.52
N GLN A 52 2.13 -23.53 7.66
CA GLN A 52 3.39 -24.27 7.78
C GLN A 52 4.13 -23.90 9.07
N TYR A 53 4.14 -22.62 9.44
CA TYR A 53 4.79 -22.15 10.64
C TYR A 53 4.12 -22.68 11.91
N VAL A 54 2.78 -22.63 11.98
CA VAL A 54 2.00 -23.22 13.09
C VAL A 54 2.26 -24.72 13.21
N LYS A 55 2.31 -25.45 12.08
CA LYS A 55 2.61 -26.88 12.07
C LYS A 55 3.99 -27.16 12.69
N LYS A 56 5.02 -26.42 12.27
CA LYS A 56 6.39 -26.53 12.82
C LYS A 56 6.44 -26.25 14.32
N LEU A 57 5.71 -25.25 14.81
CA LEU A 57 5.64 -24.95 16.24
C LEU A 57 5.02 -26.10 17.05
N ARG A 58 3.94 -26.69 16.53
CA ARG A 58 3.30 -27.87 17.15
C ARG A 58 4.22 -29.09 17.16
N GLU A 59 4.95 -29.34 16.07
CA GLU A 59 5.96 -30.40 15.98
C GLU A 59 7.11 -30.19 17.00
N GLN A 60 7.38 -28.93 17.36
CA GLN A 60 8.35 -28.55 18.41
C GLN A 60 7.75 -28.50 19.82
N PHE A 61 6.50 -28.93 20.03
CA PHE A 61 5.77 -28.83 21.31
C PHE A 61 5.58 -27.39 21.84
N LYS A 62 5.71 -26.38 20.97
CA LYS A 62 5.48 -24.95 21.26
C LYS A 62 4.00 -24.60 21.10
N THR A 63 3.17 -25.20 21.94
CA THR A 63 1.71 -25.16 21.82
C THR A 63 1.16 -23.75 22.02
N GLU A 64 1.66 -23.02 23.01
CA GLU A 64 1.21 -21.66 23.33
C GLU A 64 1.52 -20.68 22.19
N GLU A 65 2.73 -20.73 21.64
CA GLU A 65 3.15 -19.90 20.52
C GLU A 65 2.35 -20.23 19.25
N SER A 66 2.08 -21.51 19.02
CA SER A 66 1.25 -21.93 17.88
C SER A 66 -0.19 -21.40 18.00
N ALA A 67 -0.74 -21.31 19.21
CA ALA A 67 -2.08 -20.79 19.47
C ALA A 67 -2.14 -19.27 19.30
N ARG A 68 -1.11 -18.53 19.75
CA ARG A 68 -1.03 -17.06 19.61
C ARG A 68 -1.05 -16.60 18.15
N ILE A 69 -0.49 -17.39 17.22
CA ILE A 69 -0.44 -17.05 15.79
C ILE A 69 -1.77 -17.36 15.07
N GLN A 70 -2.61 -18.21 15.65
CA GLN A 70 -3.93 -18.53 15.09
C GLN A 70 -5.04 -17.57 15.54
N ASN A 71 -4.83 -16.78 16.60
CA ASN A 71 -5.82 -15.86 17.19
C ASN A 71 -5.78 -14.46 16.59
#